data_AF-A0A9R1J4W2-F1
#
_entry.id   AF-A0A9R1J4W2-F1
#
_cell.length_a   1.000
_cell.length_b   1.000
_cell.length_c   1.000
_cell.angle_alpha   90.00
_cell.angle_beta   90.00
_cell.angle_gamma   90.00
#
_symmetry.space_group_name_H-M   'P 1'
#
loop_
_entity.id
_entity.type
_entity.pdbx_description
1 polymer ?
#
loop_
_entity_poly.entity_id
_entity_poly.type
_entity_poly.pdbx_seq_one_letter_code
_entity_poly.pdbx_strand_id
1 'polypeptide(L)'
;MCFDFFEKERFDASEFIVLIPLPTRSMLLMIPAHDLIAMYLAIELQSLCFYVIAASKRKSEFSTEAGSKYLILGAFPSGILLFGCDRTTTDQFLGTYL
;
A
#
# COMPACT_ATOMS: atom_id res chain seq x y z
N MET A 1 -22.75 -8.14 2.29
CA MET A 1 -22.02 -6.91 1.87
C MET A 1 -21.17 -6.45 3.06
N CYS A 2 -20.00 -5.82 2.87
CA CYS A 2 -19.04 -5.50 3.96
C CYS A 2 -19.69 -4.85 5.20
N PHE A 3 -20.76 -4.08 5.04
CA PHE A 3 -21.56 -3.50 6.12
C PHE A 3 -22.11 -4.53 7.14
N ASP A 4 -22.53 -5.72 6.69
CA ASP A 4 -23.05 -6.80 7.54
C ASP A 4 -21.97 -7.39 8.47
N PHE A 5 -20.70 -7.35 8.03
CA PHE A 5 -19.56 -7.78 8.82
C PHE A 5 -19.25 -6.80 9.96
N PHE A 6 -19.33 -5.49 9.71
CA PHE A 6 -19.17 -4.47 10.74
C PHE A 6 -20.23 -4.55 11.83
N GLU A 7 -21.48 -4.86 11.45
CA GLU A 7 -22.60 -5.00 12.38
C GLU A 7 -22.44 -6.22 13.29
N LYS A 8 -21.89 -7.32 12.77
CA LYS A 8 -21.67 -8.58 13.50
C LYS A 8 -20.45 -8.55 14.42
N GLU A 9 -19.34 -7.94 14.01
CA GLU A 9 -18.10 -7.96 14.80
C GLU A 9 -17.96 -6.80 15.81
N ARG A 10 -18.92 -5.85 15.87
CA ARG A 10 -18.87 -4.65 16.73
C ARG A 10 -17.49 -3.97 16.68
N PHE A 11 -16.98 -3.80 15.47
CA PHE A 11 -15.76 -3.05 15.24
C PHE A 11 -15.97 -1.57 15.53
N ASP A 12 -14.95 -0.89 16.07
CA ASP A 12 -14.92 0.57 16.18
C ASP A 12 -14.92 1.17 14.76
N ALA A 13 -16.13 1.44 14.26
CA ALA A 13 -16.39 1.81 12.88
C ALA A 13 -15.69 3.12 12.46
N SER A 14 -15.33 3.97 13.43
CA SER A 14 -14.74 5.28 13.21
C SER A 14 -13.35 5.24 12.54
N GLU A 15 -12.47 4.31 12.95
CA GLU A 15 -11.14 4.19 12.34
C GLU A 15 -11.23 3.62 10.92
N PHE A 16 -12.08 2.61 10.73
CA PHE A 16 -12.24 1.92 9.44
C PHE A 16 -12.89 2.81 8.36
N ILE A 17 -13.84 3.66 8.75
CA ILE A 17 -14.49 4.61 7.83
C ILE A 17 -13.48 5.61 7.25
N VAL A 18 -12.46 6.00 8.02
CA VAL A 18 -11.40 6.90 7.55
C VAL A 18 -10.34 6.14 6.74
N LEU A 19 -10.05 4.89 7.10
CA LEU A 19 -9.05 4.05 6.45
C LEU A 19 -9.47 3.54 5.05
N ILE A 20 -10.75 3.29 4.79
CA ILE A 20 -11.24 2.80 3.48
C ILE A 20 -11.01 3.78 2.31
N PRO A 21 -11.28 5.09 2.41
CA PRO A 21 -11.10 6.01 1.27
C PRO A 21 -9.63 6.39 1.00
N LEU A 22 -8.72 6.21 1.96
CA LEU A 22 -7.29 6.51 1.81
C LEU A 22 -6.58 5.72 0.68
N PRO A 23 -6.70 4.37 0.58
CA PRO A 23 -6.11 3.60 -0.52
C PRO A 23 -6.75 3.98 -1.87
N THR A 24 -8.04 4.30 -1.91
CA THR A 24 -8.71 4.77 -3.14
C THR A 24 -8.12 6.09 -3.64
N ARG A 25 -7.82 7.03 -2.74
CA ARG A 25 -7.13 8.28 -3.11
C ARG A 25 -5.71 8.02 -3.64
N SER A 26 -5.00 7.04 -3.07
CA SER A 26 -3.67 6.65 -3.54
C SER A 26 -3.71 6.09 -4.97
N MET A 27 -4.71 5.26 -5.28
CA MET A 27 -4.94 4.78 -6.65
C MET A 27 -5.23 5.93 -7.63
N LEU A 28 -5.99 6.94 -7.21
CA LEU A 28 -6.24 8.15 -8.02
C LEU A 28 -4.95 8.94 -8.28
N LEU A 29 -4.03 9.01 -7.32
CA LEU A 29 -2.71 9.65 -7.49
C LEU A 29 -1.79 8.88 -8.44
N MET A 30 -2.01 7.57 -8.62
CA MET A 30 -1.23 6.75 -9.55
C MET A 30 -1.57 7.04 -11.03
N ILE A 31 -2.79 7.48 -11.33
CA ILE A 31 -3.27 7.71 -12.72
C ILE A 31 -2.47 8.79 -13.46
N PRO A 32 -2.17 9.97 -12.87
CA PRO A 32 -1.35 11.00 -13.53
C PRO A 32 0.16 10.86 -13.27
N ALA A 33 0.64 9.73 -12.72
CA ALA A 33 2.05 9.60 -12.38
C ALA A 33 2.92 9.45 -13.64
N HIS A 34 3.76 10.45 -13.90
CA HIS A 34 4.71 10.47 -15.03
C HIS A 34 6.13 10.06 -14.63
N ASP A 35 6.42 10.00 -13.32
CA ASP A 35 7.70 9.58 -12.77
C ASP A 35 7.54 8.23 -12.08
N LEU A 36 8.52 7.34 -12.28
CA LEU A 36 8.61 6.03 -11.65
C LEU A 36 8.62 6.15 -10.13
N ILE A 37 9.24 7.20 -9.57
CA ILE A 37 9.28 7.46 -8.13
C ILE A 37 7.89 7.83 -7.60
N ALA A 38 7.14 8.65 -8.34
CA ALA A 38 5.77 9.02 -7.98
C ALA A 38 4.82 7.80 -8.03
N MET A 39 5.00 6.92 -9.02
CA MET A 39 4.27 5.66 -9.11
C MET A 39 4.60 4.72 -7.93
N TYR A 40 5.88 4.58 -7.58
CA TYR A 40 6.32 3.80 -6.42
C TYR A 40 5.70 4.30 -5.11
N LEU A 41 5.73 5.61 -4.87
CA LEU A 41 5.13 6.23 -3.69
C LEU A 41 3.62 5.99 -3.59
N ALA A 42 2.90 6.07 -4.72
CA ALA A 42 1.46 5.81 -4.75
C ALA A 42 1.13 4.34 -4.39
N ILE A 43 1.93 3.39 -4.89
CA ILE A 43 1.78 1.95 -4.61
C ILE A 43 2.09 1.64 -3.14
N GLU A 44 3.16 2.21 -2.58
CA GLU A 44 3.51 2.05 -1.16
C GLU A 44 2.44 2.62 -0.24
N LEU A 45 1.91 3.82 -0.55
CA LEU A 45 0.84 4.42 0.23
C LEU A 45 -0.43 3.56 0.23
N GLN A 46 -0.80 3.00 -0.93
CA GLN A 46 -1.92 2.08 -1.04
C GLN A 46 -1.69 0.80 -0.22
N SER A 47 -0.47 0.25 -0.27
CA SER A 47 -0.10 -1.00 0.40
C SER A 47 -0.09 -0.84 1.92
N LEU A 48 0.45 0.28 2.44
CA LEU A 48 0.41 0.62 3.86
C LEU A 48 -1.02 0.70 4.41
N CYS A 49 -1.94 1.32 3.67
CA CYS A 49 -3.34 1.38 4.06
C CYS A 49 -3.94 -0.04 4.20
N PHE A 50 -3.65 -0.94 3.27
CA PHE A 50 -4.12 -2.32 3.35
C PHE A 50 -3.46 -3.12 4.48
N TYR A 51 -2.19 -2.87 4.81
CA TYR A 51 -1.56 -3.50 5.97
C TYR A 51 -2.24 -3.10 7.28
N VAL A 52 -2.56 -1.81 7.42
CA VAL A 52 -3.28 -1.30 8.60
C VAL A 52 -4.68 -1.91 8.69
N ILE A 53 -5.40 -1.99 7.57
CA ILE A 53 -6.72 -2.62 7.49
C ILE A 53 -6.64 -4.12 7.86
N ALA A 54 -5.66 -4.86 7.36
CA ALA A 54 -5.47 -6.28 7.67
C ALA A 54 -5.10 -6.53 9.13
N ALA A 55 -4.37 -5.60 9.77
CA ALA A 55 -3.98 -5.64 11.18
C ALA A 55 -5.00 -5.01 12.13
N SER A 56 -6.13 -4.49 11.62
CA SER A 56 -7.08 -3.72 12.43
C SER A 56 -7.77 -4.55 13.52
N LYS A 57 -7.84 -5.89 13.38
CA LYS A 57 -8.42 -6.77 14.41
C LYS A 57 -7.41 -7.10 15.52
N ARG A 58 -7.00 -6.09 16.28
CA ARG A 58 -6.00 -6.19 17.36
C ARG A 58 -6.30 -7.25 18.42
N LYS A 59 -7.58 -7.61 18.64
CA LYS A 59 -8.00 -8.65 19.61
C LYS A 59 -7.77 -10.08 19.11
N SER A 60 -7.44 -10.27 17.84
CA SER A 60 -7.19 -11.59 17.26
C SER A 60 -5.73 -11.70 16.85
N GLU A 61 -5.00 -12.64 17.46
CA GLU A 61 -3.59 -12.89 17.14
C GLU A 61 -3.39 -13.23 15.66
N PHE A 62 -4.36 -13.92 15.05
CA PHE A 62 -4.37 -14.24 13.62
C PHE A 62 -4.37 -13.00 12.72
N SER A 63 -5.06 -11.91 13.10
CA SER A 63 -5.09 -10.69 12.28
C SER A 63 -3.79 -9.90 12.40
N THR A 64 -3.20 -9.86 13.59
CA THR A 64 -1.88 -9.24 13.79
C THR A 64 -0.79 -10.00 13.03
N GLU A 65 -0.85 -11.34 13.03
CA GLU A 65 0.06 -12.18 12.25
C GLU A 65 -0.16 -12.02 10.73
N ALA A 66 -1.42 -11.99 10.28
CA ALA A 66 -1.75 -11.79 8.88
C ALA A 66 -1.29 -10.41 8.37
N GLY A 67 -1.50 -9.35 9.15
CA GLY A 67 -1.02 -8.00 8.81
C GLY A 67 0.50 -7.93 8.71
N SER A 68 1.22 -8.58 9.62
CA SER A 68 2.69 -8.66 9.60
C SER A 68 3.21 -9.43 8.38
N LYS A 69 2.55 -10.55 8.01
CA LYS A 69 2.87 -11.31 6.79
C LYS A 69 2.61 -10.48 5.54
N TYR A 70 1.49 -9.76 5.48
CA TYR A 70 1.17 -8.87 4.36
C TYR A 70 2.20 -7.75 4.20
N LEU A 71 2.64 -7.14 5.31
CA LEU A 71 3.68 -6.12 5.29
C LEU A 71 4.99 -6.66 4.72
N ILE A 72 5.45 -7.82 5.19
CA ILE A 72 6.68 -8.45 4.70
C ILE A 72 6.53 -8.83 3.22
N LEU A 73 5.39 -9.40 2.84
CA LEU A 73 5.11 -9.83 1.47
C LEU A 73 5.06 -8.68 0.48
N GLY A 74 4.69 -7.47 0.89
CA GLY A 74 4.70 -6.32 -0.01
C GLY A 74 5.97 -5.47 0.07
N ALA A 75 6.73 -5.51 1.17
CA ALA A 75 8.07 -4.90 1.24
C ALA A 75 9.08 -5.55 0.27
N PHE A 76 8.92 -6.85 -0.02
CA PHE A 76 9.77 -7.57 -0.96
C PHE A 76 9.62 -7.09 -2.42
N PRO A 77 8.43 -7.11 -3.04
CA PRO A 77 8.23 -6.60 -4.40
C PRO A 77 8.46 -5.10 -4.51
N SER A 78 8.24 -4.33 -3.44
CA SER A 78 8.53 -2.89 -3.46
C SER A 78 10.02 -2.59 -3.53
N GLY A 79 10.87 -3.37 -2.83
CA GLY A 79 12.32 -3.30 -2.99
C GLY A 79 12.79 -3.65 -4.41
N ILE A 80 12.17 -4.65 -5.06
CA ILE A 80 12.46 -5.00 -6.46
C ILE A 80 12.06 -3.86 -7.40
N LEU A 81 10.90 -3.24 -7.18
CA LEU A 81 10.41 -2.13 -8.00
C LEU A 81 11.33 -0.90 -7.88
N LEU A 82 11.75 -0.56 -6.66
CA LEU A 82 12.65 0.56 -6.40
C LEU A 82 14.03 0.32 -7.02
N PHE A 83 14.55 -0.91 -6.96
CA PHE A 83 15.79 -1.28 -7.64
C PHE A 83 15.70 -1.14 -9.17
N GLY A 84 14.54 -1.46 -9.76
CA GLY A 84 14.26 -1.21 -11.18
C GLY A 84 14.21 0.28 -11.53
N CYS A 85 13.59 1.10 -10.67
CA CYS A 85 13.53 2.55 -10.84
C CYS A 85 14.93 3.18 -10.82
N ASP A 86 15.77 2.79 -9.86
CA ASP A 86 17.15 3.28 -9.73
C ASP A 86 17.97 3.03 -10.99
N ARG A 87 17.94 1.79 -11.51
CA ARG A 87 18.65 1.45 -12.74
C ARG A 87 18.14 2.17 -13.98
N THR A 88 16.82 2.29 -14.13
CA THR A 88 16.22 2.97 -15.29
C THR A 88 16.55 4.47 -15.27
N THR A 89 16.51 5.07 -14.09
CA THR A 89 16.89 6.48 -13.90
C THR A 89 18.37 6.70 -14.20
N THR A 90 19.23 5.75 -13.80
CA THR A 90 20.68 5.80 -14.07
C THR A 90 21.02 5.64 -15.56
N ASP A 91 20.33 4.74 -16.26
CA ASP A 91 20.51 4.52 -17.71
C ASP A 91 20.07 5.75 -18.52
N GLN A 92 18.97 6.38 -18.14
CA GLN A 92 18.50 7.62 -18.75
C GLN A 92 19.47 8.79 -18.51
N PHE A 93 20.14 8.82 -17.36
CA PHE A 93 21.19 9.79 -17.08
C PHE A 93 22.39 9.55 -18.02
N LEU A 94 22.94 8.33 -18.06
CA LEU A 94 24.08 7.97 -18.92
C LEU A 94 23.82 8.16 -20.42
N GLY A 95 22.63 7.81 -20.90
CA GLY A 95 22.22 8.03 -22.30
C GLY A 95 22.06 9.50 -22.70
N THR A 96 22.06 10.42 -21.74
CA THR A 96 22.05 11.88 -21.99
C THR A 96 23.47 12.46 -22.06
N TYR A 97 24.49 11.72 -21.60
CA TYR A 97 25.91 12.13 -21.62
C TYR A 97 26.75 11.44 -22.70
N LEU A 98 26.14 10.64 -23.59
CA LEU A 98 26.73 10.04 -24.80
C LEU A 98 26.02 10.59 -26.03
#